data_AF-A0AB34IRW3-F1
#
_entry.id   AF-A0AB34IRW3-F1
#
_cell.length_a   1.000
_cell.length_b   1.000
_cell.length_c   1.000
_cell.angle_alpha   90.00
_cell.angle_beta   90.00
_cell.angle_gamma   90.00
#
_symmetry.space_group_name_H-M   'P 1'
#
loop_
_entity.id
_entity.type
_entity.pdbx_description
1 polymer ?
#
loop_
_entity_poly.entity_id
_entity_poly.type
_entity_poly.pdbx_seq_one_letter_code
_entity_poly.pdbx_strand_id
1 'polypeptide(L)'
;MQQEALEMHLQHQLFMREKAALARAVAYNSELVGSHDAPIDTNIRTSYDEVMRPSGNRASGSPSRETDVLLSDVNESTLQEISIERFKSPYLSVLPPEAATAKWPIKGVLHGTCIRPMVAMPVSRPRGEPVLVVFMVDTGAPSTFVSSSTFDALLPRGSPIPKETQLVLNSVHLQVASSKGHFKEINLLGADFLKAAFAKLEIEYYSEELDPWHVTISSLKSW
;
A
#
# COMPACT_ATOMS: atom_id res chain seq x y z
N MET A 1 -46.37 -7.90 -9.86
CA MET A 1 -46.77 -7.19 -8.64
C MET A 1 -46.76 -8.05 -7.37
N GLN A 2 -47.66 -9.02 -7.15
CA GLN A 2 -47.64 -9.81 -5.89
C GLN A 2 -46.42 -10.74 -5.76
N GLN A 3 -45.92 -11.28 -6.87
CA GLN A 3 -44.76 -12.18 -6.87
C GLN A 3 -43.43 -11.45 -6.63
N GLU A 4 -43.25 -10.26 -7.23
CA GLU A 4 -42.05 -9.43 -7.03
C GLU A 4 -41.94 -8.90 -5.59
N ALA A 5 -43.07 -8.57 -4.96
CA ALA A 5 -43.08 -8.14 -3.56
C ALA A 5 -42.67 -9.28 -2.61
N LEU A 6 -43.07 -10.51 -2.92
CA LEU A 6 -42.68 -11.69 -2.15
C LEU A 6 -41.19 -12.00 -2.33
N GLU A 7 -40.67 -11.84 -3.55
CA GLU A 7 -39.25 -12.06 -3.85
C GLU A 7 -38.35 -11.02 -3.16
N MET A 8 -38.72 -9.73 -3.20
CA MET A 8 -38.03 -8.69 -2.42
C MET A 8 -38.09 -8.94 -0.92
N HIS A 9 -39.23 -9.42 -0.40
CA HIS A 9 -39.35 -9.74 1.02
C HIS A 9 -38.43 -10.90 1.42
N LEU A 10 -38.32 -11.93 0.57
CA LEU A 10 -37.46 -13.07 0.82
C LEU A 10 -35.97 -12.69 0.75
N GLN A 11 -35.59 -11.88 -0.23
CA GLN A 11 -34.22 -11.33 -0.34
C GLN A 11 -33.86 -10.49 0.89
N HIS A 12 -34.79 -9.65 1.35
CA HIS A 12 -34.59 -8.86 2.57
C HIS A 12 -34.43 -9.74 3.82
N GLN A 13 -35.23 -10.81 3.96
CA GLN A 13 -35.09 -11.73 5.09
C GLN A 13 -33.77 -12.51 5.05
N LEU A 14 -33.31 -12.93 3.88
CA LEU A 14 -32.01 -13.60 3.71
C LEU A 14 -30.86 -12.67 4.10
N PHE A 15 -30.88 -11.44 3.60
CA PHE A 15 -29.91 -10.40 3.97
C PHE A 15 -29.84 -10.17 5.49
N MET A 16 -31.00 -10.06 6.14
CA MET A 16 -31.05 -9.85 7.59
C MET A 16 -30.52 -11.06 8.39
N ARG A 17 -30.69 -12.29 7.88
CA ARG A 17 -30.14 -13.50 8.50
C ARG A 17 -28.62 -13.58 8.36
N GLU A 18 -28.08 -13.25 7.20
CA GLU A 18 -26.63 -13.24 6.95
C GLU A 18 -25.93 -12.17 7.81
N LYS A 19 -26.51 -10.97 7.90
CA LYS A 19 -26.01 -9.91 8.77
C LYS A 19 -25.97 -10.33 10.24
N ALA A 20 -26.99 -11.04 10.71
CA ALA A 20 -27.05 -11.57 12.08
C ALA A 20 -26.06 -12.73 12.32
N ALA A 21 -25.73 -13.52 11.29
CA ALA A 21 -24.69 -14.55 11.38
C ALA A 21 -23.29 -13.94 11.46
N LEU A 22 -23.01 -12.92 10.63
CA LEU A 22 -21.74 -12.21 10.64
C LEU A 22 -21.48 -11.50 11.99
N ALA A 23 -22.49 -10.81 12.53
CA ALA A 23 -22.38 -10.17 13.84
C ALA A 23 -22.05 -11.16 14.97
N ARG A 24 -22.58 -12.39 14.90
CA ARG A 24 -22.28 -13.45 15.87
C ARG A 24 -20.86 -13.99 15.72
N ALA A 25 -20.38 -14.16 14.49
CA ALA A 25 -19.00 -14.60 14.23
C ALA A 25 -17.97 -13.56 14.70
N VAL A 26 -18.25 -12.27 14.48
CA VAL A 26 -17.41 -11.17 14.97
C VAL A 26 -17.38 -11.12 16.50
N ALA A 27 -18.55 -11.26 17.16
CA ALA A 27 -18.61 -11.32 18.63
C ALA A 27 -17.82 -12.52 19.19
N TYR A 28 -17.95 -13.70 18.58
CA TYR A 28 -17.21 -14.90 18.99
C TYR A 28 -15.69 -14.73 18.87
N ASN A 29 -15.20 -14.11 17.79
CA ASN A 29 -13.77 -13.82 17.64
C ASN A 29 -13.28 -12.77 18.64
N SER A 30 -14.11 -11.80 19.03
CA SER A 30 -13.75 -10.81 20.06
C SER A 30 -13.59 -11.43 21.45
N GLU A 31 -14.35 -12.48 21.77
CA GLU A 31 -14.24 -13.22 23.03
C GLU A 31 -12.99 -14.11 23.08
N LEU A 32 -12.52 -14.63 21.93
CA LEU A 32 -11.30 -15.43 21.84
C LEU A 32 -9.99 -14.63 21.99
N VAL A 33 -10.01 -13.32 21.72
CA VAL A 33 -8.84 -12.42 21.85
C VAL A 33 -8.75 -11.81 23.26
N GLY A 34 -9.78 -12.01 24.10
CA GLY A 34 -9.87 -11.45 25.44
C GLY A 34 -9.33 -12.35 26.55
N SER A 35 -8.10 -12.85 26.47
CA SER A 35 -7.39 -13.38 27.67
C SER A 35 -5.89 -13.64 27.43
N HIS A 36 -5.08 -12.60 27.21
CA HIS A 36 -3.63 -12.71 27.41
C HIS A 36 -3.03 -11.39 27.91
N ASP A 37 -3.46 -10.96 29.10
CA ASP A 37 -2.67 -10.08 29.96
C ASP A 37 -1.60 -10.90 30.69
N ALA A 38 -0.65 -11.45 29.93
CA ALA A 38 0.61 -11.90 30.49
C ALA A 38 1.58 -10.70 30.48
N PRO A 39 2.18 -10.30 31.62
CA PRO A 39 3.15 -9.23 31.64
C PRO A 39 4.33 -9.60 30.73
N ILE A 40 4.62 -8.75 29.76
CA ILE A 40 5.81 -8.86 28.91
C ILE A 40 7.03 -8.71 29.81
N ASP A 41 7.78 -9.80 29.97
CA ASP A 41 9.08 -9.80 30.65
C ASP A 41 10.07 -8.94 29.85
N THR A 42 10.39 -7.75 30.39
CA THR A 42 11.26 -6.76 29.76
C THR A 42 12.75 -7.13 29.80
N ASN A 43 13.12 -8.36 30.15
CA ASN A 43 14.52 -8.81 30.21
C ASN A 43 15.06 -9.51 28.95
N ILE A 44 14.37 -9.51 27.81
CA ILE A 44 14.97 -9.92 26.53
C ILE A 44 15.68 -8.70 25.92
N ARG A 45 16.80 -8.33 26.53
CA ARG A 45 17.71 -7.30 26.01
C ARG A 45 19.11 -7.87 25.91
N THR A 46 19.30 -8.84 25.01
CA THR A 46 20.62 -9.27 24.50
C THR A 46 20.41 -10.33 23.40
N SER A 47 20.57 -9.96 22.13
CA SER A 47 21.24 -10.79 21.09
C SER A 47 21.15 -10.24 19.66
N TYR A 48 20.27 -9.28 19.35
CA TYR A 48 20.13 -8.79 17.96
C TYR A 48 21.14 -7.71 17.56
N ASP A 49 21.75 -6.99 18.50
CA ASP A 49 22.75 -5.96 18.20
C ASP A 49 24.11 -6.54 17.74
N GLU A 50 24.33 -7.85 17.91
CA GLU A 50 25.61 -8.48 17.56
C GLU A 50 25.65 -9.04 16.12
N VAL A 51 24.50 -9.18 15.47
CA VAL A 51 24.39 -9.67 14.07
C VAL A 51 24.54 -8.52 13.04
N MET A 52 24.48 -7.26 13.47
CA MET A 52 24.58 -6.08 12.62
C MET A 52 25.85 -5.25 12.86
N ARG A 53 26.97 -5.88 13.26
CA ARG A 53 28.27 -5.23 13.11
C ARG A 53 28.69 -5.30 11.64
N PRO A 54 29.00 -4.17 10.97
CA PRO A 54 29.55 -4.22 9.62
C PRO A 54 30.97 -4.76 9.72
N SER A 55 31.13 -6.06 9.46
CA SER A 55 32.44 -6.64 9.17
C SER A 55 32.95 -5.94 7.91
N GLY A 56 34.10 -5.28 8.05
CA GLY A 56 34.75 -4.55 6.96
C GLY A 56 34.88 -5.37 5.68
N ASN A 57 34.85 -4.67 4.56
CA ASN A 57 35.14 -5.15 3.22
C ASN A 57 34.30 -6.35 2.74
N ARG A 58 33.05 -6.08 2.34
CA ARG A 58 32.38 -6.88 1.31
C ARG A 58 31.83 -5.99 0.21
N ALA A 59 32.07 -6.44 -1.02
CA ALA A 59 31.70 -5.78 -2.25
C ALA A 59 30.24 -5.32 -2.26
N SER A 60 29.99 -4.22 -2.98
CA SER A 60 28.69 -3.67 -3.35
C SER A 60 27.80 -4.73 -4.02
N GLY A 61 27.16 -5.59 -3.21
CA GLY A 61 26.00 -6.35 -3.62
C GLY A 61 24.88 -5.34 -3.84
N SER A 62 24.57 -5.03 -5.09
CA SER A 62 23.42 -4.20 -5.40
C SER A 62 22.18 -4.85 -4.75
N PRO A 63 21.29 -4.11 -4.04
CA PRO A 63 20.11 -4.61 -3.30
C PRO A 63 18.99 -5.15 -4.22
N SER A 64 19.38 -5.84 -5.28
CA SER A 64 18.83 -5.64 -6.60
C SER A 64 18.54 -6.96 -7.31
N ARG A 65 19.22 -8.04 -6.92
CA ARG A 65 18.85 -9.42 -7.28
C ARG A 65 17.86 -10.04 -6.30
N GLU A 66 17.81 -9.52 -5.07
CA GLU A 66 16.98 -10.06 -3.99
C GLU A 66 15.51 -9.62 -4.09
N THR A 67 15.20 -8.66 -4.96
CA THR A 67 13.90 -8.00 -5.08
C THR A 67 13.26 -8.14 -6.46
N ASP A 68 13.69 -9.12 -7.27
CA ASP A 68 13.04 -9.42 -8.54
C ASP A 68 11.80 -10.31 -8.32
N VAL A 69 10.69 -9.68 -7.94
CA VAL A 69 9.41 -10.35 -7.71
C VAL A 69 8.72 -10.58 -9.05
N LEU A 70 8.38 -11.84 -9.34
CA LEU A 70 7.58 -12.19 -10.52
C LEU A 70 6.14 -11.73 -10.32
N LEU A 71 5.75 -10.68 -11.04
CA LEU A 71 4.41 -10.09 -11.01
C LEU A 71 3.84 -10.16 -12.42
N SER A 72 2.93 -11.10 -12.65
CA SER A 72 2.31 -11.32 -13.97
C SER A 72 0.87 -10.80 -14.03
N ASP A 73 0.27 -10.56 -12.88
CA ASP A 73 -1.12 -10.14 -12.69
C ASP A 73 -1.31 -8.61 -12.68
N VAL A 74 -0.24 -7.85 -12.45
CA VAL A 74 -0.29 -6.37 -12.37
C VAL A 74 0.76 -5.77 -13.30
N ASN A 75 0.31 -4.85 -14.16
CA ASN A 75 1.15 -4.04 -15.03
C ASN A 75 0.66 -2.58 -15.04
N GLU A 76 1.22 -1.75 -15.92
CA GLU A 76 0.83 -0.34 -16.01
C GLU A 76 -0.65 -0.15 -16.39
N SER A 77 -1.21 -0.97 -17.28
CA SER A 77 -2.64 -0.92 -17.62
C SER A 77 -3.51 -1.19 -16.39
N THR A 78 -3.09 -2.13 -15.54
CA THR A 78 -3.75 -2.39 -14.26
C THR A 78 -3.71 -1.17 -13.34
N LEU A 79 -2.59 -0.44 -13.28
CA LEU A 79 -2.49 0.79 -12.49
C LEU A 79 -3.44 1.88 -13.01
N GLN A 80 -3.56 2.02 -14.33
CA GLN A 80 -4.50 2.96 -14.96
C GLN A 80 -5.94 2.61 -14.62
N GLU A 81 -6.33 1.35 -14.77
CA GLU A 81 -7.66 0.85 -14.41
C GLU A 81 -7.99 1.14 -12.94
N ILE A 82 -7.13 0.71 -12.02
CA ILE A 82 -7.32 0.94 -10.57
C ILE A 82 -7.44 2.43 -10.26
N SER A 83 -6.61 3.28 -10.86
CA SER A 83 -6.63 4.73 -10.62
C SER A 83 -7.99 5.35 -10.95
N ILE A 84 -8.57 4.98 -12.10
CA ILE A 84 -9.83 5.51 -12.57
C ILE A 84 -11.00 4.88 -11.81
N GLU A 85 -11.01 3.56 -11.69
CA GLU A 85 -12.15 2.82 -11.14
C GLU A 85 -12.26 2.95 -9.63
N ARG A 86 -11.13 2.90 -8.92
CA ARG A 86 -11.10 2.86 -7.45
C ARG A 86 -10.77 4.21 -6.84
N PHE A 87 -9.81 4.94 -7.41
CA PHE A 87 -9.36 6.23 -6.87
C PHE A 87 -9.98 7.45 -7.56
N LYS A 88 -10.78 7.25 -8.62
CA LYS A 88 -11.52 8.29 -9.36
C LYS A 88 -10.63 9.41 -9.91
N SER A 89 -9.38 9.10 -10.24
CA SER A 89 -8.43 10.05 -10.81
C SER A 89 -7.44 9.33 -11.71
N PRO A 90 -7.10 9.87 -12.90
CA PRO A 90 -6.18 9.20 -13.82
C PRO A 90 -4.79 8.99 -13.21
N TYR A 91 -4.21 7.83 -13.48
CA TYR A 91 -2.83 7.52 -13.13
C TYR A 91 -1.87 8.55 -13.76
N LEU A 92 -0.91 9.04 -12.97
CA LEU A 92 0.07 10.06 -13.32
C LEU A 92 -0.52 11.43 -13.68
N SER A 93 -1.78 11.70 -13.37
CA SER A 93 -2.33 13.05 -13.50
C SER A 93 -1.67 14.01 -12.53
N VAL A 94 -1.39 15.23 -12.98
CA VAL A 94 -0.98 16.33 -12.10
C VAL A 94 -2.09 16.60 -11.09
N LEU A 95 -1.72 16.69 -9.82
CA LEU A 95 -2.59 17.00 -8.71
C LEU A 95 -2.44 18.48 -8.33
N PRO A 96 -3.46 19.09 -7.73
CA PRO A 96 -3.34 20.48 -7.29
C PRO A 96 -2.35 20.59 -6.12
N PRO A 97 -1.70 21.76 -5.91
CA PRO A 97 -0.62 21.91 -4.92
C PRO A 97 -1.00 21.50 -3.49
N GLU A 98 -2.25 21.70 -3.07
CA GLU A 98 -2.77 21.29 -1.77
C GLU A 98 -2.79 19.77 -1.57
N ALA A 99 -2.74 18.99 -2.65
CA ALA A 99 -2.58 17.55 -2.59
C ALA A 99 -1.16 17.12 -2.19
N ALA A 100 -0.16 18.02 -2.24
CA ALA A 100 1.19 17.71 -1.76
C ALA A 100 1.26 17.57 -0.22
N THR A 101 0.25 18.07 0.49
CA THR A 101 0.12 17.93 1.94
C THR A 101 -0.35 16.53 2.29
N ALA A 102 0.31 15.89 3.26
CA ALA A 102 0.00 14.55 3.69
C ALA A 102 -1.45 14.44 4.15
N LYS A 103 -2.19 13.54 3.51
CA LYS A 103 -3.52 13.14 3.98
C LYS A 103 -3.36 11.76 4.58
N TRP A 104 -3.47 11.71 5.91
CA TRP A 104 -3.49 10.48 6.68
C TRP A 104 -4.93 10.21 7.17
N PRO A 105 -5.38 8.95 7.19
CA PRO A 105 -4.67 7.78 6.66
C PRO A 105 -4.68 7.73 5.12
N ILE A 106 -3.66 7.10 4.53
CA ILE A 106 -3.68 6.73 3.10
C ILE A 106 -4.64 5.54 2.96
N LYS A 107 -5.63 5.68 2.10
CA LYS A 107 -6.61 4.63 1.81
C LYS A 107 -6.26 3.90 0.53
N GLY A 108 -6.54 2.60 0.52
CA GLY A 108 -6.24 1.70 -0.57
C GLY A 108 -7.23 0.55 -0.67
N VAL A 109 -7.03 -0.27 -1.70
CA VAL A 109 -7.91 -1.37 -2.08
C VAL A 109 -7.11 -2.66 -2.20
N LEU A 110 -7.79 -3.79 -2.08
CA LEU A 110 -7.26 -5.07 -2.53
C LEU A 110 -7.66 -5.28 -3.99
N HIS A 111 -6.73 -5.69 -4.84
CA HIS A 111 -6.96 -5.84 -6.29
C HIS A 111 -6.51 -7.20 -6.82
N GLY A 112 -7.29 -7.71 -7.78
CA GLY A 112 -6.98 -8.93 -8.53
C GLY A 112 -7.15 -10.21 -7.72
N THR A 113 -6.96 -11.35 -8.38
CA THR A 113 -7.07 -12.68 -7.76
C THR A 113 -5.99 -12.96 -6.72
N CYS A 114 -4.85 -12.26 -6.81
CA CYS A 114 -3.78 -12.33 -5.85
C CYS A 114 -3.96 -11.37 -4.67
N ILE A 115 -5.09 -10.65 -4.60
CA ILE A 115 -5.48 -9.78 -3.49
C ILE A 115 -4.34 -8.80 -3.13
N ARG A 116 -3.82 -8.12 -4.15
CA ARG A 116 -2.69 -7.20 -4.03
C ARG A 116 -3.14 -5.93 -3.29
N PRO A 117 -2.48 -5.51 -2.21
CA PRO A 117 -2.78 -4.24 -1.57
C PRO A 117 -2.27 -3.08 -2.44
N MET A 118 -3.18 -2.20 -2.86
CA MET A 118 -2.92 -1.08 -3.75
C MET A 118 -3.29 0.23 -3.08
N VAL A 119 -2.41 1.22 -3.12
CA VAL A 119 -2.66 2.56 -2.57
C VAL A 119 -2.38 3.62 -3.63
N ALA A 120 -3.15 4.70 -3.64
CA ALA A 120 -2.84 5.87 -4.45
C ALA A 120 -2.44 7.03 -3.55
N MET A 121 -1.35 7.71 -3.90
CA MET A 121 -0.86 8.84 -3.13
C MET A 121 -0.19 9.89 -4.02
N PRO A 122 -0.15 11.16 -3.57
CA PRO A 122 0.62 12.20 -4.23
C PRO A 122 2.11 11.91 -4.14
N VAL A 123 2.81 12.04 -5.27
CA VAL A 123 4.27 11.92 -5.37
C VAL A 123 4.82 13.12 -6.11
N SER A 124 5.89 13.71 -5.60
CA SER A 124 6.56 14.82 -6.26
C SER A 124 8.08 14.72 -6.13
N ARG A 125 8.78 15.48 -6.97
CA ARG A 125 10.14 15.91 -6.62
C ARG A 125 10.07 16.93 -5.48
N PRO A 126 11.16 17.11 -4.70
CA PRO A 126 11.25 18.24 -3.79
C PRO A 126 10.93 19.56 -4.53
N ARG A 127 9.88 20.27 -4.08
CA ARG A 127 9.37 21.52 -4.69
C ARG A 127 8.82 21.37 -6.12
N GLY A 128 8.54 20.15 -6.56
CA GLY A 128 7.87 19.86 -7.83
C GLY A 128 6.36 19.74 -7.67
N GLU A 129 5.65 19.72 -8.80
CA GLU A 129 4.21 19.45 -8.83
C GLU A 129 3.95 17.99 -8.43
N PRO A 130 2.94 17.74 -7.56
CA PRO A 130 2.53 16.38 -7.23
C PRO A 130 1.79 15.74 -8.40
N VAL A 131 2.04 14.45 -8.62
CA VAL A 131 1.26 13.60 -9.52
C VAL A 131 0.67 12.44 -8.73
N LEU A 132 -0.46 11.91 -9.19
CA LEU A 132 -1.08 10.74 -8.57
C LEU A 132 -0.34 9.47 -8.99
N VAL A 133 0.21 8.74 -8.02
CA VAL A 133 0.88 7.46 -8.29
C VAL A 133 0.17 6.36 -7.52
N VAL A 134 -0.12 5.27 -8.22
CA VAL A 134 -0.62 4.03 -7.61
C VAL A 134 0.55 3.11 -7.32
N PHE A 135 0.65 2.63 -6.08
CA PHE A 135 1.65 1.69 -5.63
C PHE A 135 1.01 0.37 -5.21
N MET A 136 1.69 -0.73 -5.50
CA MET A 136 1.48 -1.98 -4.77
C MET A 136 2.28 -1.93 -3.46
N VAL A 137 1.65 -2.23 -2.34
CA VAL A 137 2.32 -2.28 -1.04
C VAL A 137 3.04 -3.62 -0.90
N ASP A 138 4.35 -3.59 -0.68
CA ASP A 138 5.18 -4.78 -0.53
C ASP A 138 6.07 -4.66 0.72
N THR A 139 5.64 -5.29 1.81
CA THR A 139 6.40 -5.32 3.07
C THR A 139 7.68 -6.18 2.97
N GLY A 140 7.79 -7.03 1.95
CA GLY A 140 9.00 -7.81 1.66
C GLY A 140 10.04 -7.02 0.87
N ALA A 141 9.64 -5.93 0.20
CA ALA A 141 10.56 -5.05 -0.49
C ALA A 141 11.28 -4.12 0.51
N PRO A 142 12.62 -4.17 0.65
CA PRO A 142 13.37 -3.32 1.56
C PRO A 142 13.41 -1.84 1.12
N SER A 143 13.07 -1.56 -0.14
CA SER A 143 13.12 -0.22 -0.72
C SER A 143 11.87 0.04 -1.55
N THR A 144 11.54 1.31 -1.73
CA THR A 144 10.46 1.77 -2.60
C THR A 144 10.98 1.92 -4.02
N PHE A 145 10.21 1.41 -4.99
CA PHE A 145 10.56 1.43 -6.41
C PHE A 145 9.48 2.14 -7.23
N VAL A 146 9.89 2.91 -8.23
CA VAL A 146 8.99 3.58 -9.16
C VAL A 146 9.30 3.22 -10.61
N SER A 147 8.25 3.07 -11.40
CA SER A 147 8.32 2.71 -12.81
C SER A 147 8.95 3.82 -13.66
N SER A 148 9.36 3.45 -14.88
CA SER A 148 9.84 4.41 -15.87
C SER A 148 8.80 5.49 -16.19
N SER A 149 7.52 5.14 -16.29
CA SER A 149 6.45 6.11 -16.57
C SER A 149 6.24 7.09 -15.42
N THR A 150 6.37 6.64 -14.17
CA THR A 150 6.38 7.54 -13.01
C THR A 150 7.54 8.53 -13.06
N PHE A 151 8.73 8.10 -13.49
CA PHE A 151 9.84 9.04 -13.71
C PHE A 151 9.56 10.02 -14.83
N ASP A 152 9.01 9.56 -15.95
CA ASP A 152 8.67 10.43 -17.08
C ASP A 152 7.64 11.51 -16.69
N ALA A 153 6.74 11.21 -15.76
CA ALA A 153 5.79 12.17 -15.22
C ALA A 153 6.42 13.18 -14.24
N LEU A 154 7.45 12.77 -13.49
CA LEU A 154 8.08 13.59 -12.46
C LEU A 154 9.27 14.41 -12.96
N LEU A 155 9.98 13.92 -13.96
CA LEU A 155 11.21 14.50 -14.49
C LEU A 155 10.93 15.37 -15.72
N PRO A 156 11.80 16.35 -16.03
CA PRO A 156 11.72 17.08 -17.28
C PRO A 156 11.80 16.11 -18.46
N ARG A 157 10.97 16.33 -19.47
CA ARG A 157 10.90 15.47 -20.66
C ARG A 157 12.28 15.21 -21.27
N GLY A 158 12.61 13.95 -21.49
CA GLY A 158 13.89 13.53 -22.08
C GLY A 158 15.05 13.45 -21.09
N SER A 159 14.81 13.65 -19.80
CA SER A 159 15.82 13.41 -18.77
C SER A 159 16.14 11.91 -18.67
N PRO A 160 17.41 11.53 -18.48
CA PRO A 160 17.76 10.14 -18.23
C PRO A 160 17.10 9.65 -16.93
N ILE A 161 16.52 8.45 -16.96
CA ILE A 161 15.94 7.83 -15.77
C ILE A 161 17.06 7.49 -14.79
N PRO A 162 17.05 8.05 -13.57
CA PRO A 162 18.09 7.79 -12.59
C PRO A 162 17.89 6.41 -11.96
N LYS A 163 18.98 5.73 -11.62
CA LYS A 163 18.90 4.46 -10.86
C LYS A 163 18.18 4.65 -9.52
N GLU A 164 18.46 5.78 -8.87
CA GLU A 164 17.85 6.19 -7.62
C GLU A 164 17.67 7.71 -7.60
N THR A 165 16.64 8.20 -6.91
CA THR A 165 16.45 9.65 -6.70
C THR A 165 15.69 9.93 -5.42
N GLN A 166 15.69 11.19 -4.99
CA GLN A 166 14.88 11.63 -3.87
C GLN A 166 13.52 12.10 -4.35
N LEU A 167 12.46 11.49 -3.81
CA LEU A 167 11.08 11.91 -4.02
C LEU A 167 10.40 12.24 -2.69
N VAL A 168 9.24 12.89 -2.79
CA VAL A 168 8.33 13.16 -1.68
C VAL A 168 7.05 12.38 -1.92
N LEU A 169 6.79 11.36 -1.11
CA LEU A 169 5.62 10.48 -1.19
C LEU A 169 4.70 10.81 -0.02
N ASN A 170 3.52 11.37 -0.27
CA ASN A 170 2.59 11.80 0.81
C ASN A 170 3.30 12.59 1.93
N SER A 171 4.09 13.61 1.53
CA SER A 171 4.99 14.42 2.38
C SER A 171 6.14 13.70 3.09
N VAL A 172 6.38 12.42 2.82
CA VAL A 172 7.55 11.67 3.31
C VAL A 172 8.67 11.75 2.30
N HIS A 173 9.81 12.32 2.69
CA HIS A 173 11.02 12.34 1.87
C HIS A 173 11.68 10.96 1.87
N LEU A 174 11.84 10.38 0.69
CA LEU A 174 12.39 9.03 0.54
C LEU A 174 13.34 8.97 -0.66
N GLN A 175 14.39 8.16 -0.52
CA GLN A 175 15.19 7.76 -1.66
C GLN A 175 14.54 6.54 -2.31
N VAL A 176 14.12 6.68 -3.56
CA VAL A 176 13.45 5.62 -4.32
C VAL A 176 14.37 5.11 -5.42
N ALA A 177 14.20 3.84 -5.78
CA ALA A 177 14.93 3.23 -6.88
C ALA A 177 14.06 3.07 -8.13
N SER A 178 14.69 2.91 -9.28
CA SER A 178 14.01 2.50 -10.51
C SER A 178 13.52 1.06 -10.42
N SER A 179 12.25 0.86 -10.75
CA SER A 179 11.70 -0.47 -11.03
C SER A 179 12.42 -1.12 -12.19
N LYS A 180 12.53 -2.46 -12.16
CA LYS A 180 13.31 -3.24 -13.13
C LYS A 180 12.80 -4.68 -13.20
N GLY A 181 13.40 -5.48 -14.08
CA GLY A 181 13.10 -6.92 -14.15
C GLY A 181 11.61 -7.17 -14.42
N HIS A 182 11.01 -8.05 -13.61
CA HIS A 182 9.61 -8.44 -13.76
C HIS A 182 8.59 -7.41 -13.23
N PHE A 183 9.05 -6.33 -12.59
CA PHE A 183 8.18 -5.28 -12.03
C PHE A 183 8.47 -3.89 -12.61
N LYS A 184 9.19 -3.81 -13.75
CA LYS A 184 9.63 -2.55 -14.39
C LYS A 184 8.50 -1.56 -14.70
N GLU A 185 7.27 -2.06 -14.85
CA GLU A 185 6.08 -1.30 -15.26
C GLU A 185 5.20 -0.88 -14.08
N ILE A 186 5.58 -1.22 -12.85
CA ILE A 186 4.77 -0.91 -11.66
C ILE A 186 5.59 -0.17 -10.60
N ASN A 187 4.88 0.42 -9.64
CA ASN A 187 5.48 1.06 -8.47
C ASN A 187 5.29 0.17 -7.24
N LEU A 188 6.37 -0.06 -6.48
CA LEU A 188 6.38 -0.83 -5.24
C LEU A 188 6.59 0.11 -4.06
N LEU A 189 5.69 0.10 -3.10
CA LEU A 189 5.86 0.81 -1.83
C LEU A 189 6.51 -0.15 -0.83
N GLY A 190 7.78 0.09 -0.54
CA GLY A 190 8.60 -0.80 0.29
C GLY A 190 8.50 -0.50 1.79
N ALA A 191 9.18 -1.34 2.57
CA ALA A 191 9.31 -1.22 4.01
C ALA A 191 10.04 0.07 4.46
N ASP A 192 10.87 0.65 3.60
CA ASP A 192 11.55 1.93 3.85
C ASP A 192 10.57 3.09 4.02
N PHE A 193 9.55 3.18 3.15
CA PHE A 193 8.47 4.15 3.28
C PHE A 193 7.70 3.94 4.58
N LEU A 194 7.26 2.70 4.84
CA LEU A 194 6.47 2.37 6.03
C LEU A 194 7.24 2.73 7.31
N LYS A 195 8.54 2.44 7.34
CA LYS A 195 9.43 2.82 8.44
C LYS A 195 9.60 4.33 8.56
N ALA A 196 9.87 5.03 7.45
CA ALA A 196 10.07 6.48 7.43
C ALA A 196 8.82 7.26 7.86
N ALA A 197 7.65 6.77 7.47
CA ALA A 197 6.33 7.31 7.82
C ALA A 197 5.88 6.94 9.24
N PHE A 198 6.60 6.06 9.95
CA PHE A 198 6.15 5.48 11.22
C PHE A 198 4.76 4.87 11.06
N ALA A 199 4.59 4.11 9.98
CA ALA A 199 3.29 3.67 9.52
C ALA A 199 2.79 2.45 10.28
N LYS A 200 1.48 2.44 10.54
CA LYS A 200 0.68 1.25 10.80
C LYS A 200 -0.03 0.87 9.50
N LEU A 201 0.21 -0.36 9.02
CA LEU A 201 -0.48 -0.93 7.86
C LEU A 201 -1.59 -1.87 8.36
N GLU A 202 -2.81 -1.62 7.93
CA GLU A 202 -3.99 -2.45 8.23
C GLU A 202 -4.58 -2.93 6.91
N ILE A 203 -4.86 -4.24 6.82
CA ILE A 203 -5.45 -4.87 5.65
C ILE A 203 -6.63 -5.72 6.11
N GLU A 204 -7.80 -5.44 5.55
CA GLU A 204 -9.06 -6.11 5.85
C GLU A 204 -9.52 -6.92 4.64
N TYR A 205 -9.75 -8.23 4.83
CA TYR A 205 -10.06 -9.17 3.74
C TYR A 205 -11.55 -9.56 3.66
N TYR A 206 -12.43 -8.90 4.41
CA TYR A 206 -13.85 -9.28 4.46
C TYR A 206 -14.64 -8.78 3.23
N SER A 207 -15.78 -9.45 2.96
CA SER A 207 -16.64 -9.29 1.78
C SER A 207 -17.08 -7.84 1.52
N GLU A 208 -17.11 -7.44 0.24
CA GLU A 208 -17.24 -6.08 -0.36
C GLU A 208 -18.46 -5.23 0.07
N GLU A 209 -19.22 -5.62 1.08
CA GLU A 209 -20.54 -5.06 1.38
C GLU A 209 -20.54 -3.80 2.26
N LEU A 210 -19.40 -3.39 2.85
CA LEU A 210 -19.40 -2.33 3.89
C LEU A 210 -18.41 -1.18 3.69
N ASP A 211 -17.21 -1.41 3.15
CA ASP A 211 -16.24 -0.33 2.85
C ASP A 211 -15.45 -0.67 1.57
N PRO A 212 -15.35 0.24 0.57
CA PRO A 212 -14.45 0.03 -0.56
C PRO A 212 -12.96 0.02 -0.17
N TRP A 213 -12.60 0.58 0.98
CA TRP A 213 -11.23 0.69 1.46
C TRP A 213 -10.84 -0.49 2.32
N HIS A 214 -9.96 -1.33 1.77
CA HIS A 214 -9.51 -2.57 2.41
C HIS A 214 -8.08 -2.47 2.91
N VAL A 215 -7.38 -1.39 2.53
CA VAL A 215 -5.99 -1.14 2.92
C VAL A 215 -5.94 0.25 3.53
N THR A 216 -5.37 0.36 4.72
CA THR A 216 -5.17 1.64 5.40
C THR A 216 -3.72 1.74 5.86
N ILE A 217 -3.05 2.82 5.48
CA ILE A 217 -1.73 3.18 6.00
C ILE A 217 -1.91 4.43 6.85
N SER A 218 -1.71 4.30 8.15
CA SER A 218 -1.81 5.41 9.11
C SER A 218 -0.43 5.80 9.60
N SER A 219 -0.12 7.09 9.67
CA SER A 219 1.09 7.55 10.36
C SER A 219 0.86 7.58 11.87
N LEU A 220 1.81 7.04 12.64
CA LEU A 220 1.84 7.17 14.11
C LEU A 220 2.50 8.49 14.58
N LYS A 221 3.04 9.28 13.64
CA LYS A 221 3.51 10.65 13.88
C LYS A 221 2.39 11.66 13.61
N SER A 222 2.37 12.74 14.40
CA SER A 222 1.67 13.98 14.06
C SER A 222 2.48 14.77 13.03
N TRP A 223 1.86 15.14 11.91
CA TRP A 223 2.46 15.92 10.82
C TRP A 223 1.85 17.32 10.75
#